data_AF-A0AAD4LZU3-F1
#
_entry.id   AF-A0AAD4LZU3-F1
#
_cell.length_a   1.000
_cell.length_b   1.000
_cell.length_c   1.000
_cell.angle_alpha   90.00
_cell.angle_beta   90.00
_cell.angle_gamma   90.00
#
_symmetry.space_group_name_H-M   'P 1'
#
loop_
_entity.id
_entity.type
_entity.pdbx_description
1 polymer ?
#
loop_
_entity_poly.entity_id
_entity_poly.type
_entity_poly.pdbx_seq_one_letter_code
_entity_poly.pdbx_strand_id
1 'polypeptide(L)'
;MTKKRGYIETSSRFKIQSDDNFASETCQNSSRLRNLTSWATSMQINSLFGSCLKLQCIGLAIDKISDGIKAFDFSSSETIQVLHSGNELSQYWENSLDRGSLAYCCSGAMGRTGDDTQKRDMKQVRQAAEHLHRILWNTPFDQWLAAFYVPEFNKSFNYLPANHLSNLRLNDLGFKEMVLLVRQEYDKAFDVIEETLLNCGTSHLGGIIITGQPGIGKTCFLFYLLLRRLSSGQPTAFQIRPTYYLLFKNSGVEVHGPEFSTLPDGTLALVNSNEKVEKPCDGFLYASDKGTTFVVQTTPPKANRWKDWEKYHDGFLYVMECFSWDEMHALGIFTWYLCGSPQE
;
A
#
# COMPACT_ATOMS: atom_id res chain seq x y z
N MET A 1 -24.28 29.23 -0.40
CA MET A 1 -22.86 28.95 -0.74
C MET A 1 -22.77 27.57 -1.36
N THR A 2 -22.42 27.47 -2.64
CA THR A 2 -22.19 26.20 -3.34
C THR A 2 -20.76 25.74 -3.06
N LYS A 3 -20.60 24.70 -2.23
CA LYS A 3 -19.31 24.03 -1.97
C LYS A 3 -18.83 23.39 -3.28
N LYS A 4 -17.70 23.84 -3.84
CA LYS A 4 -17.03 23.14 -4.95
C LYS A 4 -16.38 21.87 -4.40
N ARG A 5 -16.70 20.71 -4.98
CA ARG A 5 -15.98 19.45 -4.71
C ARG A 5 -14.56 19.58 -5.25
N GLY A 6 -13.56 19.52 -4.38
CA GLY A 6 -12.15 19.48 -4.79
C GLY A 6 -11.75 18.05 -5.07
N TYR A 7 -11.65 17.67 -6.34
CA TYR A 7 -10.86 16.51 -6.73
C TYR A 7 -9.41 16.97 -6.86
N ILE A 8 -8.52 16.42 -6.04
CA ILE A 8 -7.09 16.60 -6.19
C ILE A 8 -6.61 15.53 -7.17
N GLU A 9 -6.75 15.78 -8.46
CA GLU A 9 -6.08 14.96 -9.47
C GLU A 9 -4.61 15.40 -9.55
N THR A 10 -3.70 14.53 -9.15
CA THR A 10 -2.26 14.66 -9.41
C THR A 10 -1.97 14.34 -10.88
N SER A 11 -2.48 15.18 -11.79
CA SER A 11 -2.21 15.02 -13.23
C SER A 11 -0.98 15.82 -13.63
N SER A 12 0.20 15.23 -13.51
CA SER A 12 1.30 15.52 -14.44
C SER A 12 1.06 14.73 -15.74
N ARG A 13 0.02 15.10 -16.51
CA ARG A 13 -0.10 14.73 -17.92
C ARG A 13 0.25 15.93 -18.79
N PHE A 14 1.30 15.76 -19.59
CA PHE A 14 1.59 16.56 -20.77
C PHE A 14 0.29 16.89 -21.52
N LYS A 15 -0.03 18.18 -21.64
CA LYS A 15 -0.89 18.67 -22.71
C LYS A 15 -0.09 18.53 -24.00
N ILE A 16 -0.31 17.45 -24.75
CA ILE A 16 -0.05 17.49 -26.19
C ILE A 16 -1.16 18.35 -26.77
N GLN A 17 -0.81 19.60 -27.04
CA GLN A 17 -1.61 20.50 -27.83
C GLN A 17 -1.49 20.02 -29.28
N SER A 18 -2.59 19.56 -29.86
CA SER A 18 -2.67 19.16 -31.26
C SER A 18 -2.61 20.41 -32.13
N ASP A 19 -1.43 20.73 -32.65
CA ASP A 19 -1.29 21.57 -33.83
C ASP A 19 -0.92 20.66 -35.01
N ASP A 20 -1.84 20.61 -35.98
CA ASP A 20 -1.60 20.08 -37.31
C ASP A 20 -0.52 20.94 -37.98
N ASN A 21 0.67 20.37 -38.17
CA ASN A 21 1.65 20.64 -39.24
C ASN A 21 3.08 20.34 -38.75
N PHE A 22 3.59 19.14 -39.00
CA PHE A 22 4.97 19.00 -39.50
C PHE A 22 5.22 17.57 -39.98
N ALA A 23 5.52 17.43 -41.27
CA ALA A 23 6.12 16.24 -41.84
C ALA A 23 7.63 16.19 -41.51
N SER A 24 8.15 14.97 -41.51
CA SER A 24 9.57 14.58 -41.49
C SER A 24 10.40 15.01 -40.27
N GLU A 25 10.74 14.05 -39.42
CA GLU A 25 12.14 13.57 -39.27
C GLU A 25 12.25 12.47 -38.19
N THR A 26 13.27 11.61 -38.37
CA THR A 26 13.86 10.64 -37.44
C THR A 26 13.43 9.16 -37.53
N CYS A 27 14.00 8.52 -38.56
CA CYS A 27 14.46 7.15 -38.54
C CYS A 27 15.81 7.09 -37.81
N GLN A 28 15.85 6.76 -36.50
CA GLN A 28 17.07 6.37 -35.79
C GLN A 28 16.71 5.82 -34.39
N ASN A 29 16.35 4.54 -34.30
CA ASN A 29 16.41 3.78 -33.02
C ASN A 29 16.35 2.25 -33.19
N SER A 30 16.67 1.70 -34.37
CA SER A 30 16.68 0.25 -34.62
C SER A 30 17.97 -0.47 -34.18
N SER A 31 18.93 0.24 -33.56
CA SER A 31 20.21 -0.31 -33.11
C SER A 31 20.22 -0.75 -31.63
N ARG A 32 19.21 -0.42 -30.82
CA ARG A 32 19.14 -0.85 -29.41
C ARG A 32 18.48 -2.22 -29.18
N LEU A 33 17.74 -2.75 -30.15
CA LEU A 33 17.06 -4.04 -30.04
C LEU A 33 17.93 -5.27 -30.39
N ARG A 34 19.17 -5.07 -30.86
CA ARG A 34 20.08 -6.17 -31.22
C ARG A 34 21.01 -6.64 -30.09
N ASN A 35 21.06 -5.94 -28.95
CA ASN A 35 21.93 -6.32 -27.83
C ASN A 35 21.23 -7.15 -26.74
N LEU A 36 19.91 -7.31 -26.79
CA LEU A 36 19.15 -8.07 -25.78
C LEU A 36 19.01 -9.56 -26.11
N THR A 37 19.24 -9.99 -27.35
CA THR A 37 19.22 -11.40 -27.76
C THR A 37 20.53 -12.13 -27.47
N SER A 38 21.61 -11.43 -27.12
CA SER A 38 22.92 -12.02 -26.80
C SER A 38 23.03 -12.55 -25.36
N TRP A 39 22.09 -12.21 -24.48
CA TRP A 39 22.14 -12.63 -23.06
C TRP A 39 21.33 -13.91 -22.77
N ALA A 40 20.39 -14.28 -23.64
CA ALA A 40 19.53 -15.46 -23.44
C ALA A 40 20.25 -16.82 -23.65
N THR A 41 21.47 -16.83 -24.19
CA THR A 41 22.17 -18.07 -24.57
C THR A 41 23.27 -18.52 -23.61
N SER A 42 23.48 -17.84 -22.47
CA SER A 42 24.59 -18.14 -21.55
C SER A 42 24.19 -18.36 -20.08
N MET A 43 23.02 -18.97 -19.84
CA MET A 43 22.72 -19.57 -18.54
C MET A 43 22.32 -21.04 -18.73
N GLN A 44 23.31 -21.93 -18.59
CA GLN A 44 23.06 -23.35 -18.40
C GLN A 44 22.40 -23.57 -17.04
N ILE A 45 21.11 -23.90 -17.05
CA ILE A 45 20.39 -24.44 -15.89
C ILE A 45 20.23 -25.94 -16.11
N ASN A 46 21.02 -26.73 -15.38
CA ASN A 46 20.74 -28.14 -15.17
C ASN A 46 20.61 -28.40 -13.66
N SER A 47 19.46 -28.98 -13.32
CA SER A 47 19.07 -29.65 -12.07
C SER A 47 19.15 -28.85 -10.77
N LEU A 48 17.97 -28.60 -10.18
CA LEU A 48 17.60 -28.97 -8.80
C LEU A 48 16.14 -28.53 -8.56
N PHE A 49 15.20 -29.40 -8.95
CA PHE A 49 13.80 -29.25 -8.57
C PHE A 49 13.59 -29.93 -7.22
N GLY A 50 13.33 -29.12 -6.19
CA GLY A 50 13.02 -29.58 -4.85
C GLY A 50 12.33 -28.49 -4.04
N SER A 51 11.00 -28.44 -4.13
CA SER A 51 10.04 -27.85 -3.19
C SER A 51 10.03 -26.32 -2.93
N CYS A 52 9.01 -25.62 -3.44
CA CYS A 52 8.19 -24.69 -2.64
C CYS A 52 6.84 -24.39 -3.32
N LEU A 53 5.75 -24.74 -2.65
CA LEU A 53 4.36 -24.58 -3.10
C LEU A 53 3.93 -23.10 -2.99
N LYS A 54 4.38 -22.24 -3.91
CA LYS A 54 3.84 -20.88 -4.13
C LYS A 54 4.14 -20.28 -5.50
N LEU A 55 4.91 -20.96 -6.36
CA LEU A 55 5.31 -20.48 -7.68
C LEU A 55 4.48 -21.01 -8.87
N GLN A 56 3.48 -21.87 -8.64
CA GLN A 56 2.68 -22.45 -9.75
C GLN A 56 1.88 -21.40 -10.53
N CYS A 57 1.44 -20.30 -9.92
CA CYS A 57 0.63 -19.29 -10.61
C CYS A 57 1.46 -18.39 -11.54
N ILE A 58 2.74 -18.16 -11.24
CA ILE A 58 3.64 -17.36 -12.08
C ILE A 58 4.19 -18.22 -13.23
N GLY A 59 4.53 -19.49 -12.95
CA GLY A 59 4.98 -20.43 -13.99
C GLY A 59 3.92 -20.65 -15.07
N LEU A 60 2.65 -20.87 -14.70
CA LEU A 60 1.56 -21.08 -15.67
C LEU A 60 1.24 -19.84 -16.51
N ALA A 61 1.49 -18.63 -15.99
CA ALA A 61 1.30 -17.39 -16.75
C ALA A 61 2.42 -17.20 -17.79
N ILE A 62 3.66 -17.53 -17.44
CA ILE A 62 4.82 -17.43 -18.32
C ILE A 62 4.75 -18.52 -19.42
N ASP A 63 4.36 -19.75 -19.08
CA ASP A 63 4.23 -20.84 -20.06
C ASP A 63 3.12 -20.56 -21.08
N LYS A 64 1.97 -20.00 -20.66
CA LYS A 64 0.90 -19.60 -21.59
C LYS A 64 1.28 -18.42 -22.49
N ILE A 65 2.11 -17.50 -22.00
CA ILE A 65 2.65 -16.40 -22.83
C ILE A 65 3.68 -16.97 -23.83
N SER A 66 4.53 -17.90 -23.40
CA SER A 66 5.50 -18.60 -24.27
C SER A 66 4.80 -19.44 -25.36
N ASP A 67 3.75 -20.17 -25.02
CA ASP A 67 2.99 -20.98 -25.97
C ASP A 67 2.16 -20.12 -26.93
N GLY A 68 1.65 -18.97 -26.46
CA GLY A 68 0.99 -17.98 -27.31
C GLY A 68 1.94 -17.30 -28.31
N ILE A 69 3.23 -17.14 -27.97
CA ILE A 69 4.25 -16.55 -28.84
C ILE A 69 4.77 -17.56 -29.88
N LYS A 70 4.81 -18.86 -29.55
CA LYS A 70 5.26 -19.92 -30.49
C LYS A 70 4.23 -20.27 -31.57
N ALA A 71 2.98 -19.83 -31.43
CA ALA A 71 1.91 -20.12 -32.39
C ALA A 71 1.77 -19.08 -33.53
N PHE A 72 2.64 -18.07 -33.60
CA PHE A 72 2.61 -17.06 -34.67
C PHE A 72 3.59 -17.41 -35.80
N ASP A 73 3.06 -18.10 -36.81
CA ASP A 73 3.71 -18.23 -38.11
C ASP A 73 3.34 -17.00 -38.97
N PHE A 74 4.34 -16.17 -39.31
CA PHE A 74 4.14 -15.00 -40.16
C PHE A 74 4.19 -15.44 -41.63
N SER A 75 3.04 -15.86 -42.18
CA SER A 75 2.84 -15.81 -43.62
C SER A 75 1.41 -15.46 -44.00
N SER A 76 1.31 -14.55 -44.96
CA SER A 76 0.12 -14.01 -45.63
C SER A 76 -0.74 -12.97 -44.90
N SER A 77 -0.97 -11.88 -45.63
CA SER A 77 -1.81 -10.75 -45.27
C SER A 77 -3.28 -11.12 -45.42
N GLU A 78 -4.06 -10.97 -44.35
CA GLU A 78 -5.48 -10.64 -44.49
C GLU A 78 -6.00 -10.00 -43.20
N THR A 79 -6.80 -8.95 -43.39
CA THR A 79 -7.41 -8.12 -42.36
C THR A 79 -8.45 -8.91 -41.58
N ILE A 80 -8.30 -9.02 -40.24
CA ILE A 80 -9.32 -9.61 -39.36
C ILE A 80 -9.80 -8.55 -38.37
N GLN A 81 -11.12 -8.29 -38.38
CA GLN A 81 -11.82 -7.47 -37.39
C GLN A 81 -11.85 -8.18 -36.03
N VAL A 82 -11.41 -7.50 -34.98
CA VAL A 82 -11.47 -7.98 -33.59
C VAL A 82 -12.78 -7.48 -32.96
N LEU A 83 -13.68 -8.41 -32.64
CA LEU A 83 -14.81 -8.16 -31.74
C LEU A 83 -14.33 -8.23 -30.28
N HIS A 84 -14.53 -7.15 -29.53
CA HIS A 84 -14.27 -7.08 -28.10
C HIS A 84 -15.36 -7.81 -27.28
N SER A 85 -14.96 -8.75 -26.44
CA SER A 85 -15.74 -9.18 -25.26
C SER A 85 -14.84 -9.19 -24.01
N GLY A 86 -14.57 -8.00 -23.47
CA GLY A 86 -13.71 -7.79 -22.31
C GLY A 86 -14.45 -7.81 -20.97
N ASN A 87 -15.11 -8.91 -20.60
CA ASN A 87 -15.79 -9.00 -19.28
C ASN A 87 -15.54 -10.26 -18.43
N GLU A 88 -14.80 -11.27 -18.91
CA GLU A 88 -14.64 -12.51 -18.12
C GLU A 88 -13.27 -12.65 -17.41
N LEU A 89 -12.24 -11.92 -17.82
CA LEU A 89 -10.90 -12.04 -17.22
C LEU A 89 -10.74 -11.26 -15.90
N SER A 90 -11.55 -10.24 -15.64
CA SER A 90 -11.46 -9.45 -14.40
C SER A 90 -11.95 -10.22 -13.16
N GLN A 91 -12.92 -11.12 -13.31
CA GLN A 91 -13.45 -11.92 -12.19
C GLN A 91 -12.54 -13.08 -11.77
N TYR A 92 -11.65 -13.54 -12.65
CA TYR A 92 -10.77 -14.67 -12.35
C TYR A 92 -9.54 -14.26 -11.53
N TRP A 93 -9.02 -13.04 -11.76
CA TRP A 93 -7.88 -12.49 -11.04
C TRP A 93 -8.22 -12.10 -9.59
N GLU A 94 -9.41 -11.56 -9.33
CA GLU A 94 -9.86 -11.20 -7.97
C GLU A 94 -10.04 -12.42 -7.06
N ASN A 95 -10.43 -13.58 -7.62
CA ASN A 95 -10.68 -14.80 -6.85
C ASN A 95 -9.43 -15.60 -6.46
N SER A 96 -8.28 -15.35 -7.09
CA SER A 96 -7.05 -16.15 -6.88
C SER A 96 -6.14 -15.59 -5.78
N LEU A 97 -6.11 -14.28 -5.56
CA LEU A 97 -5.32 -13.65 -4.48
C LEU A 97 -6.00 -13.72 -3.10
N ASP A 98 -7.33 -13.95 -3.04
CA ASP A 98 -8.11 -14.00 -1.80
C ASP A 98 -8.15 -15.37 -1.11
N ARG A 99 -7.72 -16.47 -1.77
CA ARG A 99 -7.79 -17.83 -1.20
C ARG A 99 -6.54 -18.31 -0.47
N GLY A 100 -5.69 -17.39 -0.01
CA GLY A 100 -4.55 -17.69 0.85
C GLY A 100 -4.89 -17.91 2.34
N SER A 101 -6.18 -17.93 2.71
CA SER A 101 -6.62 -18.20 4.08
C SER A 101 -7.21 -19.61 4.17
N LEU A 102 -6.44 -20.54 4.75
CA LEU A 102 -6.91 -21.85 5.19
C LEU A 102 -8.17 -21.67 6.05
N ALA A 103 -9.33 -22.01 5.47
CA ALA A 103 -10.58 -22.14 6.21
C ALA A 103 -10.48 -23.38 7.09
N TYR A 104 -10.21 -23.19 8.38
CA TYR A 104 -10.42 -24.22 9.39
C TYR A 104 -11.94 -24.48 9.52
N CYS A 105 -12.40 -25.61 8.98
CA CYS A 105 -13.68 -26.18 9.33
C CYS A 105 -13.65 -26.66 10.79
N CYS A 106 -14.03 -25.79 11.72
CA CYS A 106 -14.38 -26.18 13.09
C CYS A 106 -15.82 -25.77 13.38
N SER A 107 -16.76 -26.59 12.91
CA SER A 107 -18.17 -26.52 13.33
C SER A 107 -18.35 -27.45 14.53
N GLY A 108 -18.49 -26.88 15.73
CA GLY A 108 -19.01 -27.64 16.89
C GLY A 108 -18.31 -27.43 18.24
N ALA A 109 -18.09 -26.19 18.68
CA ALA A 109 -17.94 -25.84 20.11
C ALA A 109 -17.95 -24.31 20.31
N MET A 110 -19.07 -23.64 20.02
CA MET A 110 -19.23 -22.21 20.34
C MET A 110 -19.66 -22.06 21.80
N GLY A 111 -18.69 -21.82 22.67
CA GLY A 111 -18.99 -21.40 24.04
C GLY A 111 -17.73 -21.21 24.86
N ARG A 112 -17.30 -19.94 25.03
CA ARG A 112 -16.30 -19.44 26.01
C ARG A 112 -14.83 -19.27 25.60
N THR A 113 -14.39 -19.62 24.39
CA THR A 113 -12.96 -19.47 24.00
C THR A 113 -12.58 -18.13 23.33
N GLY A 114 -13.56 -17.30 22.95
CA GLY A 114 -13.31 -16.05 22.23
C GLY A 114 -12.67 -14.93 23.06
N ASP A 115 -13.06 -14.79 24.32
CA ASP A 115 -12.66 -13.66 25.18
C ASP A 115 -11.16 -13.71 25.57
N ASP A 116 -10.65 -14.90 25.88
CA ASP A 116 -9.25 -15.06 26.28
C ASP A 116 -8.26 -14.80 25.13
N THR A 117 -8.64 -15.17 23.90
CA THR A 117 -7.81 -14.94 22.71
C THR A 117 -7.72 -13.45 22.41
N GLN A 118 -8.84 -12.72 22.48
CA GLN A 118 -8.88 -11.28 22.26
C GLN A 118 -8.08 -10.51 23.32
N LYS A 119 -8.18 -10.90 24.59
CA LYS A 119 -7.40 -10.28 25.68
C LYS A 119 -5.89 -10.48 25.51
N ARG A 120 -5.45 -11.67 25.10
CA ARG A 120 -4.03 -11.96 24.83
C ARG A 120 -3.52 -11.12 23.66
N ASP A 121 -4.29 -11.04 22.58
CA ASP A 121 -3.96 -10.21 21.40
C ASP A 121 -3.79 -8.74 21.80
N MET A 122 -4.75 -8.17 22.56
CA MET A 122 -4.70 -6.77 22.97
C MET A 122 -3.48 -6.45 23.86
N LYS A 123 -3.09 -7.36 24.75
CA LYS A 123 -1.89 -7.18 25.58
C LYS A 123 -0.62 -7.15 24.73
N GLN A 124 -0.49 -8.04 23.75
CA GLN A 124 0.66 -8.08 22.84
C GLN A 124 0.74 -6.83 21.97
N VAL A 125 -0.40 -6.41 21.40
CA VAL A 125 -0.51 -5.20 20.58
C VAL A 125 -0.14 -3.95 21.38
N ARG A 126 -0.64 -3.83 22.61
CA ARG A 126 -0.27 -2.73 23.51
C ARG A 126 1.23 -2.69 23.79
N GLN A 127 1.84 -3.82 24.13
CA GLN A 127 3.28 -3.89 24.40
C GLN A 127 4.13 -3.55 23.18
N ALA A 128 3.70 -3.96 21.98
CA ALA A 128 4.35 -3.60 20.74
C ALA A 128 4.23 -2.09 20.47
N ALA A 129 3.06 -1.49 20.70
CA ALA A 129 2.85 -0.07 20.55
C ALA A 129 3.67 0.77 21.55
N GLU A 130 3.72 0.36 22.82
CA GLU A 130 4.58 1.00 23.85
C GLU A 130 6.07 0.89 23.50
N HIS A 131 6.50 -0.23 22.92
CA HIS A 131 7.85 -0.41 22.43
C HIS A 131 8.16 0.52 21.24
N LEU A 132 7.26 0.58 20.26
CA LEU A 132 7.37 1.45 19.10
C LEU A 132 7.45 2.93 19.51
N HIS A 133 6.58 3.35 20.43
CA HIS A 133 6.57 4.71 20.99
C HIS A 133 7.91 5.04 21.64
N ARG A 134 8.39 4.21 22.56
CA ARG A 134 9.67 4.43 23.25
C ARG A 134 10.87 4.55 22.30
N ILE A 135 10.87 3.81 21.20
CA ILE A 135 11.97 3.83 20.22
C ILE A 135 11.88 5.05 19.30
N LEU A 136 10.69 5.36 18.79
CA LEU A 136 10.56 6.36 17.72
C LEU A 136 10.18 7.75 18.21
N TRP A 137 9.58 7.91 19.39
CA TRP A 137 9.10 9.21 19.82
C TRP A 137 10.24 10.24 19.86
N ASN A 138 10.14 11.30 19.04
CA ASN A 138 11.19 12.32 18.84
C ASN A 138 12.54 11.77 18.33
N THR A 139 12.54 10.62 17.65
CA THR A 139 13.75 10.04 17.04
C THR A 139 13.63 10.14 15.51
N PRO A 140 14.56 10.80 14.81
CA PRO A 140 14.46 11.01 13.36
C PRO A 140 14.26 9.70 12.58
N PHE A 141 13.21 9.65 11.76
CA PHE A 141 12.83 8.43 11.04
C PHE A 141 13.91 7.99 10.04
N ASP A 142 14.60 8.94 9.40
CA ASP A 142 15.62 8.65 8.39
C ASP A 142 16.80 7.83 8.94
N GLN A 143 17.06 7.86 10.24
CA GLN A 143 18.08 7.04 10.90
C GLN A 143 17.76 5.54 10.87
N TRP A 144 16.50 5.19 10.62
CA TRP A 144 16.03 3.81 10.52
C TRP A 144 16.01 3.29 9.08
N LEU A 145 16.22 4.16 8.09
CA LEU A 145 16.17 3.81 6.70
C LEU A 145 17.55 3.37 6.20
N ALA A 146 17.56 2.31 5.40
CA ALA A 146 18.69 1.93 4.57
C ALA A 146 18.46 2.43 3.14
N ALA A 147 19.55 2.65 2.41
CA ALA A 147 19.51 2.98 0.99
C ALA A 147 19.97 1.77 0.15
N PHE A 148 19.26 1.49 -0.93
CA PHE A 148 19.60 0.46 -1.90
C PHE A 148 19.72 1.08 -3.29
N TYR A 149 20.87 0.93 -3.92
CA TYR A 149 21.13 1.46 -5.27
C TYR A 149 20.82 0.42 -6.34
N VAL A 150 20.05 0.80 -7.35
CA VAL A 150 19.73 -0.01 -8.52
C VAL A 150 20.45 0.56 -9.74
N PRO A 151 21.58 -0.04 -10.17
CA PRO A 151 22.42 0.49 -11.25
C PRO A 151 21.68 0.68 -12.56
N GLU A 152 20.74 -0.21 -12.88
CA GLU A 152 19.98 -0.22 -14.14
C GLU A 152 19.14 1.06 -14.32
N PHE A 153 18.70 1.66 -13.21
CA PHE A 153 17.91 2.89 -13.21
C PHE A 153 18.71 4.11 -12.73
N ASN A 154 19.98 3.94 -12.35
CA ASN A 154 20.79 4.97 -11.70
C ASN A 154 20.03 5.66 -10.55
N LYS A 155 19.37 4.86 -9.70
CA LYS A 155 18.46 5.35 -8.67
C LYS A 155 18.67 4.61 -7.36
N SER A 156 18.60 5.36 -6.26
CA SER A 156 18.61 4.79 -4.90
C SER A 156 17.20 4.80 -4.32
N PHE A 157 16.89 3.76 -3.56
CA PHE A 157 15.63 3.59 -2.86
C PHE A 157 15.85 3.50 -1.36
N ASN A 158 15.08 4.27 -0.61
CA ASN A 158 15.06 4.16 0.84
C ASN A 158 14.09 3.06 1.26
N TYR A 159 14.47 2.28 2.25
CA TYR A 159 13.61 1.22 2.77
C TYR A 159 13.90 0.95 4.24
N LEU A 160 12.92 0.38 4.94
CA LEU A 160 13.07 -0.12 6.30
C LEU A 160 13.37 -1.63 6.24
N PRO A 161 14.59 -2.06 6.62
CA PRO A 161 14.97 -3.47 6.51
C PRO A 161 14.23 -4.38 7.51
N ALA A 162 14.23 -5.69 7.23
CA ALA A 162 13.49 -6.69 8.02
C ALA A 162 13.87 -6.75 9.50
N ASN A 163 15.17 -6.57 9.82
CA ASN A 163 15.64 -6.52 11.20
C ASN A 163 15.09 -5.29 11.94
N HIS A 164 14.97 -4.13 11.28
CA HIS A 164 14.37 -2.94 11.85
C HIS A 164 12.87 -3.11 12.03
N LEU A 165 12.15 -3.70 11.07
CA LEU A 165 10.73 -4.01 11.20
C LEU A 165 10.44 -4.93 12.40
N SER A 166 11.30 -5.94 12.59
CA SER A 166 11.22 -6.86 13.73
C SER A 166 11.53 -6.18 15.06
N ASN A 167 12.57 -5.34 15.09
CA ASN A 167 12.92 -4.52 16.26
C ASN A 167 11.77 -3.59 16.65
N LEU A 168 11.16 -2.92 15.67
CA LEU A 168 10.02 -2.02 15.88
C LEU A 168 8.70 -2.76 16.20
N ARG A 169 8.70 -4.10 16.18
CA ARG A 169 7.53 -4.97 16.43
C ARG A 169 6.31 -4.62 15.57
N LEU A 170 6.52 -4.18 14.32
CA LEU A 170 5.40 -3.78 13.45
C LEU A 170 4.49 -4.97 13.09
N ASN A 171 5.03 -6.19 13.11
CA ASN A 171 4.26 -7.41 12.88
C ASN A 171 3.16 -7.62 13.93
N ASP A 172 3.45 -7.28 15.18
CA ASP A 172 2.48 -7.32 16.28
C ASP A 172 1.38 -6.25 16.12
N LEU A 173 1.66 -5.19 15.36
CA LEU A 173 0.69 -4.17 14.96
C LEU A 173 -0.02 -4.50 13.65
N GLY A 174 0.19 -5.69 13.08
CA GLY A 174 -0.48 -6.16 11.88
C GLY A 174 0.19 -5.74 10.56
N PHE A 175 1.41 -5.20 10.59
CA PHE A 175 2.25 -5.11 9.40
C PHE A 175 2.65 -6.54 8.98
N LYS A 176 2.53 -6.89 7.70
CA LYS A 176 2.79 -8.26 7.24
C LYS A 176 3.94 -8.37 6.24
N GLU A 177 4.47 -7.25 5.79
CA GLU A 177 5.53 -7.25 4.80
C GLU A 177 6.89 -7.45 5.46
N MET A 178 7.82 -8.05 4.73
CA MET A 178 9.19 -8.25 5.20
C MET A 178 10.05 -6.99 5.06
N VAL A 179 9.60 -6.03 4.26
CA VAL A 179 10.30 -4.78 3.97
C VAL A 179 9.28 -3.67 3.76
N LEU A 180 9.61 -2.44 4.18
CA LEU A 180 8.85 -1.25 3.83
C LEU A 180 9.68 -0.40 2.88
N LEU A 181 9.37 -0.46 1.58
CA LEU A 181 9.94 0.45 0.58
C LEU A 181 9.33 1.85 0.76
N VAL A 182 10.18 2.87 0.97
CA VAL A 182 9.74 4.27 1.02
C VAL A 182 9.63 4.79 -0.41
N ARG A 183 8.39 4.91 -0.87
CA ARG A 183 8.06 5.38 -2.22
C ARG A 183 8.03 6.91 -2.25
N GLN A 184 8.43 7.51 -3.37
CA GLN A 184 8.22 8.95 -3.58
C GLN A 184 6.74 9.32 -3.52
N GLU A 185 5.87 8.39 -3.93
CA GLU A 185 4.41 8.54 -3.81
C GLU A 185 3.93 8.71 -2.36
N TYR A 186 4.65 8.16 -1.37
CA TYR A 186 4.31 8.33 0.04
C TYR A 186 4.62 9.75 0.50
N ASP A 187 5.74 10.33 0.06
CA ASP A 187 6.08 11.72 0.37
C ASP A 187 5.05 12.67 -0.24
N LYS A 188 4.67 12.48 -1.53
CA LYS A 188 3.62 13.28 -2.18
C LYS A 188 2.28 13.21 -1.42
N ALA A 189 1.83 12.01 -1.06
CA ALA A 189 0.59 11.83 -0.33
C ALA A 189 0.64 12.46 1.07
N PHE A 190 1.80 12.40 1.74
CA PHE A 190 2.02 13.08 3.01
C PHE A 190 1.98 14.61 2.87
N ASP A 191 2.62 15.16 1.83
CA ASP A 191 2.61 16.60 1.56
C ASP A 191 1.17 17.11 1.32
N VAL A 192 0.36 16.35 0.58
CA VAL A 192 -1.07 16.66 0.39
C VAL A 192 -1.84 16.65 1.71
N ILE A 193 -1.54 15.70 2.61
CA ILE A 193 -2.17 15.64 3.95
C ILE A 193 -1.80 16.89 4.76
N GLU A 194 -0.53 17.26 4.82
CA GLU A 194 -0.05 18.43 5.55
C GLU A 194 -0.61 19.73 4.97
N GLU A 195 -0.63 19.87 3.64
CA GLU A 195 -1.25 21.03 2.97
C GLU A 195 -2.74 21.12 3.29
N THR A 196 -3.46 19.98 3.27
CA THR A 196 -4.88 19.94 3.62
C THR A 196 -5.09 20.34 5.08
N LEU A 197 -4.27 19.85 6.00
CA LEU A 197 -4.30 20.21 7.42
C LEU A 197 -4.08 21.71 7.65
N LEU A 198 -3.14 22.32 6.93
CA LEU A 198 -2.87 23.76 7.03
C LEU A 198 -4.01 24.61 6.46
N ASN A 199 -4.69 24.12 5.42
CA ASN A 199 -5.80 24.81 4.77
C ASN A 199 -7.15 24.60 5.49
N CYS A 200 -7.31 23.51 6.24
CA CYS A 200 -8.49 23.27 7.07
C CYS A 200 -8.42 24.15 8.33
N GLY A 201 -9.29 25.16 8.42
CA GLY A 201 -9.43 25.97 9.64
C GLY A 201 -9.88 25.15 10.86
N THR A 202 -9.96 25.80 12.02
CA THR A 202 -10.20 25.13 13.32
C THR A 202 -11.61 24.56 13.53
N SER A 203 -12.57 24.85 12.64
CA SER A 203 -13.98 24.49 12.88
C SER A 203 -14.30 23.03 12.52
N HIS A 204 -13.71 22.49 11.45
CA HIS A 204 -13.88 21.10 11.02
C HIS A 204 -12.65 20.68 10.23
N LEU A 205 -11.88 19.70 10.75
CA LEU A 205 -10.67 19.25 10.08
C LEU A 205 -10.98 18.26 8.94
N GLY A 206 -12.06 17.48 9.06
CA GLY A 206 -12.47 16.50 8.05
C GLY A 206 -11.50 15.32 7.97
N GLY A 207 -11.16 14.93 6.74
CA GLY A 207 -10.16 13.89 6.52
C GLY A 207 -9.83 13.66 5.05
N ILE A 208 -8.96 12.68 4.80
CA ILE A 208 -8.58 12.22 3.47
C ILE A 208 -8.79 10.71 3.34
N ILE A 209 -9.25 10.31 2.16
CA ILE A 209 -9.43 8.94 1.74
C ILE A 209 -8.31 8.63 0.76
N ILE A 210 -7.44 7.71 1.13
CA ILE A 210 -6.35 7.21 0.31
C ILE A 210 -6.81 5.90 -0.34
N THR A 211 -6.96 5.91 -1.66
CA THR A 211 -7.40 4.74 -2.42
C THR A 211 -6.44 4.40 -3.56
N GLY A 212 -6.72 3.34 -4.31
CA GLY A 212 -5.89 2.88 -5.42
C GLY A 212 -5.97 1.38 -5.61
N GLN A 213 -5.28 0.86 -6.64
CA GLN A 213 -5.32 -0.56 -7.00
C GLN A 213 -4.95 -1.47 -5.81
N PRO A 214 -5.54 -2.68 -5.70
CA PRO A 214 -5.10 -3.70 -4.74
C PRO A 214 -3.58 -3.95 -4.83
N GLY A 215 -2.94 -4.18 -3.70
CA GLY A 215 -1.49 -4.46 -3.66
C GLY A 215 -0.56 -3.24 -3.82
N ILE A 216 -1.07 -2.04 -4.07
CA ILE A 216 -0.21 -0.86 -4.34
C ILE A 216 0.53 -0.26 -3.12
N GLY A 217 0.45 -0.91 -1.96
CA GLY A 217 1.13 -0.45 -0.74
C GLY A 217 0.37 0.62 0.04
N LYS A 218 -0.96 0.66 0.00
CA LYS A 218 -1.79 1.54 0.86
C LYS A 218 -1.57 1.29 2.35
N THR A 219 -1.56 0.01 2.76
CA THR A 219 -1.26 -0.36 4.15
C THR A 219 0.16 0.08 4.53
N CYS A 220 1.13 -0.12 3.64
CA CYS A 220 2.51 0.33 3.81
C CYS A 220 2.61 1.85 3.99
N PHE A 221 1.85 2.62 3.21
CA PHE A 221 1.75 4.07 3.38
C PHE A 221 1.24 4.46 4.78
N LEU A 222 0.21 3.78 5.28
CA LEU A 222 -0.33 4.06 6.62
C LEU A 222 0.68 3.82 7.74
N PHE A 223 1.50 2.76 7.62
CA PHE A 223 2.61 2.53 8.54
C PHE A 223 3.73 3.55 8.36
N TYR A 224 4.08 3.93 7.13
CA TYR A 224 5.02 5.02 6.86
C TYR A 224 4.57 6.32 7.55
N LEU A 225 3.28 6.68 7.47
CA LEU A 225 2.70 7.83 8.17
C LEU A 225 2.83 7.71 9.69
N LEU A 226 2.49 6.54 10.25
CA LEU A 226 2.64 6.30 11.68
C LEU A 226 4.08 6.53 12.13
N LEU A 227 5.05 5.94 11.43
CA LEU A 227 6.47 6.05 11.77
C LEU A 227 6.96 7.51 11.68
N ARG A 228 6.57 8.25 10.64
CA ARG A 228 6.91 9.69 10.48
C ARG A 228 6.29 10.59 11.55
N ARG A 229 5.06 10.31 11.96
CA ARG A 229 4.39 11.10 13.00
C ARG A 229 5.01 10.86 14.36
N LEU A 230 5.31 9.60 14.69
CA LEU A 230 5.99 9.24 15.94
C LEU A 230 7.41 9.82 16.00
N SER A 231 8.18 9.76 14.91
CA SER A 231 9.51 10.38 14.83
C SER A 231 9.49 11.88 15.10
N SER A 232 8.38 12.54 14.76
CA SER A 232 8.14 13.96 14.98
C SER A 232 7.49 14.28 16.35
N GLY A 233 7.23 13.27 17.18
CA GLY A 233 6.59 13.43 18.49
C GLY A 233 5.16 13.94 18.41
N GLN A 234 4.46 13.66 17.32
CA GLN A 234 3.12 14.18 17.08
C GLN A 234 2.04 13.17 17.50
N PRO A 235 0.93 13.64 18.12
CA PRO A 235 -0.15 12.76 18.54
C PRO A 235 -0.79 12.06 17.35
N THR A 236 -0.98 10.75 17.48
CA THR A 236 -1.45 9.89 16.39
C THR A 236 -2.35 8.81 16.94
N ALA A 237 -3.55 8.67 16.39
CA ALA A 237 -4.46 7.58 16.70
C ALA A 237 -4.40 6.53 15.58
N PHE A 238 -4.38 5.25 15.89
CA PHE A 238 -4.20 4.18 14.90
C PHE A 238 -5.20 3.04 15.09
N GLN A 239 -6.11 2.89 14.12
CA GLN A 239 -7.16 1.87 14.10
C GLN A 239 -6.82 0.76 13.10
N ILE A 240 -6.37 -0.38 13.63
CA ILE A 240 -6.10 -1.62 12.86
C ILE A 240 -7.24 -2.64 13.01
N ARG A 241 -8.03 -2.51 14.09
CA ARG A 241 -9.10 -3.43 14.48
C ARG A 241 -10.41 -2.67 14.64
N PRO A 242 -11.57 -3.34 14.51
CA PRO A 242 -12.86 -2.68 14.70
C PRO A 242 -13.17 -2.42 16.18
N THR A 243 -12.54 -3.14 17.11
CA THR A 243 -12.88 -3.14 18.54
C THR A 243 -12.07 -2.17 19.39
N TYR A 244 -10.97 -1.63 18.87
CA TYR A 244 -10.15 -0.65 19.57
C TYR A 244 -9.22 0.10 18.61
N TYR A 245 -8.65 1.20 19.10
CA TYR A 245 -7.53 1.89 18.47
C TYR A 245 -6.45 2.22 19.51
N LEU A 246 -5.25 2.52 19.01
CA LEU A 246 -4.10 2.94 19.80
C LEU A 246 -3.96 4.46 19.72
N LEU A 247 -3.81 5.15 20.84
CA LEU A 247 -3.51 6.58 20.87
C LEU A 247 -2.08 6.79 21.36
N PHE A 248 -1.22 7.27 20.47
CA PHE A 248 0.15 7.66 20.76
C PHE A 248 0.20 9.14 21.12
N LYS A 249 0.76 9.48 22.28
CA LYS A 249 0.93 10.85 22.77
C LYS A 249 2.23 11.00 23.54
N ASN A 250 2.57 12.22 23.95
CA ASN A 250 3.82 12.49 24.70
C ASN A 250 3.98 11.64 25.96
N SER A 251 2.88 11.29 26.64
CA SER A 251 2.90 10.49 27.86
C SER A 251 2.93 8.97 27.62
N GLY A 252 2.98 8.50 26.37
CA GLY A 252 2.99 7.08 26.02
C GLY A 252 1.84 6.66 25.12
N VAL A 253 1.40 5.41 25.28
CA VAL A 253 0.36 4.79 24.45
C VAL A 253 -0.86 4.43 25.30
N GLU A 254 -2.04 4.76 24.80
CA GLU A 254 -3.32 4.35 25.36
C GLU A 254 -4.09 3.45 24.39
N VAL A 255 -4.96 2.59 24.93
CA VAL A 255 -5.86 1.73 24.15
C VAL A 255 -7.28 2.16 24.45
N HIS A 256 -8.04 2.48 23.42
CA HIS A 256 -9.40 3.01 23.54
C HIS A 256 -10.39 2.21 22.69
N GLY A 257 -11.63 2.13 23.17
CA GLY A 257 -12.75 1.59 22.40
C GLY A 257 -13.13 2.50 21.21
N PRO A 258 -13.85 1.98 20.21
CA PRO A 258 -14.19 2.73 19.00
C PRO A 258 -15.08 3.96 19.25
N GLU A 259 -15.73 4.05 20.41
CA GLU A 259 -16.59 5.16 20.84
C GLU A 259 -15.83 6.30 21.54
N PHE A 260 -14.59 6.09 21.99
CA PHE A 260 -13.83 7.14 22.67
C PHE A 260 -13.42 8.23 21.67
N SER A 261 -13.80 9.48 21.95
CA SER A 261 -13.66 10.60 21.00
C SER A 261 -12.84 11.78 21.53
N THR A 262 -12.33 11.71 22.76
CA THR A 262 -11.53 12.79 23.35
C THR A 262 -10.07 12.61 22.93
N LEU A 263 -9.74 13.12 21.74
CA LEU A 263 -8.39 13.10 21.17
C LEU A 263 -7.70 14.47 21.34
N PRO A 264 -6.37 14.52 21.58
CA PRO A 264 -5.62 15.77 21.63
C PRO A 264 -5.73 16.56 20.31
N ASP A 265 -5.63 17.88 20.39
CA ASP A 265 -5.64 18.73 19.21
C ASP A 265 -4.47 18.41 18.27
N GLY A 266 -4.74 18.45 16.96
CA GLY A 266 -3.76 18.10 15.93
C GLY A 266 -3.47 16.60 15.83
N THR A 267 -4.32 15.75 16.44
CA THR A 267 -4.21 14.30 16.29
C THR A 267 -4.51 13.89 14.85
N LEU A 268 -3.65 13.05 14.29
CA LEU A 268 -3.90 12.42 13.00
C LEU A 268 -4.41 10.99 13.25
N ALA A 269 -5.62 10.70 12.81
CA ALA A 269 -6.31 9.43 13.03
C ALA A 269 -6.19 8.52 11.80
N LEU A 270 -5.31 7.53 11.90
CA LEU A 270 -4.96 6.58 10.86
C LEU A 270 -5.90 5.37 10.90
N VAL A 271 -6.57 5.06 9.79
CA VAL A 271 -7.50 3.93 9.67
C VAL A 271 -7.15 3.07 8.46
N ASN A 272 -6.95 1.77 8.69
CA ASN A 272 -6.81 0.80 7.61
C ASN A 272 -8.15 0.11 7.33
N SER A 273 -8.94 0.64 6.39
CA SER A 273 -10.19 0.00 5.98
C SER A 273 -9.94 -1.26 5.16
N ASN A 274 -10.29 -2.41 5.74
CA ASN A 274 -10.13 -3.74 5.18
C ASN A 274 -11.45 -4.53 5.29
N GLU A 275 -11.44 -5.86 5.34
CA GLU A 275 -12.67 -6.66 5.50
C GLU A 275 -13.30 -6.53 6.89
N LYS A 276 -12.48 -6.31 7.92
CA LYS A 276 -12.90 -6.22 9.32
C LYS A 276 -13.21 -4.80 9.75
N VAL A 277 -12.58 -3.82 9.11
CA VAL A 277 -12.76 -2.38 9.38
C VAL A 277 -13.31 -1.75 8.10
N GLU A 278 -14.60 -1.48 8.06
CA GLU A 278 -15.23 -0.89 6.87
C GLU A 278 -14.96 0.61 6.78
N LYS A 279 -15.23 1.33 7.87
CA LYS A 279 -15.11 2.78 8.01
C LYS A 279 -14.30 3.16 9.28
N PRO A 280 -13.85 4.42 9.41
CA PRO A 280 -13.32 4.93 10.67
C PRO A 280 -14.31 4.71 11.83
N CYS A 281 -13.77 4.45 13.03
CA CYS A 281 -14.59 4.33 14.24
C CYS A 281 -15.30 5.64 14.59
N ASP A 282 -16.46 5.55 15.26
CA ASP A 282 -17.30 6.71 15.56
C ASP A 282 -16.57 7.76 16.43
N GLY A 283 -15.62 7.33 17.25
CA GLY A 283 -14.75 8.21 18.03
C GLY A 283 -13.89 9.12 17.15
N PHE A 284 -13.35 8.61 16.04
CA PHE A 284 -12.59 9.40 15.08
C PHE A 284 -13.48 10.37 14.31
N LEU A 285 -14.67 9.91 13.89
CA LEU A 285 -15.66 10.73 13.20
C LEU A 285 -16.08 11.92 14.07
N TYR A 286 -16.44 11.65 15.33
CA TYR A 286 -16.84 12.69 16.28
C TYR A 286 -15.70 13.67 16.59
N ALA A 287 -14.47 13.18 16.77
CA ALA A 287 -13.31 14.04 17.02
C ALA A 287 -13.00 14.95 15.81
N SER A 288 -13.19 14.45 14.59
CA SER A 288 -13.07 15.24 13.36
C SER A 288 -14.13 16.33 13.25
N ASP A 289 -15.39 16.00 13.58
CA ASP A 289 -16.49 16.98 13.60
C ASP A 289 -16.25 18.09 14.63
N LYS A 290 -15.54 17.79 15.72
CA LYS A 290 -15.11 18.76 16.74
C LYS A 290 -13.87 19.58 16.36
N GLY A 291 -13.23 19.27 15.23
CA GLY A 291 -12.04 19.96 14.77
C GLY A 291 -10.76 19.63 15.54
N THR A 292 -10.73 18.54 16.32
CA THR A 292 -9.52 18.14 17.07
C THR A 292 -8.66 17.13 16.31
N THR A 293 -9.26 16.39 15.37
CA THR A 293 -8.62 15.27 14.67
C THR A 293 -8.81 15.33 13.16
N PHE A 294 -7.77 14.98 12.41
CA PHE A 294 -7.85 14.77 10.96
C PHE A 294 -7.77 13.28 10.64
N VAL A 295 -8.76 12.74 9.91
CA VAL A 295 -8.86 11.31 9.64
C VAL A 295 -8.16 10.96 8.33
N VAL A 296 -7.25 10.00 8.34
CA VAL A 296 -6.64 9.42 7.14
C VAL A 296 -7.10 7.98 7.01
N GLN A 297 -7.97 7.71 6.04
CA GLN A 297 -8.50 6.38 5.76
C GLN A 297 -7.84 5.80 4.53
N THR A 298 -7.12 4.69 4.65
CA THR A 298 -6.73 3.88 3.48
C THR A 298 -7.80 2.84 3.17
N THR A 299 -8.27 2.75 1.93
CA THR A 299 -9.32 1.80 1.53
C THR A 299 -9.09 1.23 0.12
N PRO A 300 -9.56 0.00 -0.19
CA PRO A 300 -9.72 -0.44 -1.57
C PRO A 300 -10.61 0.51 -2.40
N PRO A 301 -10.59 0.45 -3.73
CA PRO A 301 -11.35 1.32 -4.63
C PRO A 301 -12.83 0.92 -4.71
N LYS A 302 -13.44 0.56 -3.56
CA LYS A 302 -14.85 0.20 -3.42
C LYS A 302 -15.59 1.39 -2.83
N ALA A 303 -16.34 2.07 -3.70
CA ALA A 303 -17.04 3.31 -3.40
C ALA A 303 -17.94 3.27 -2.15
N ASN A 304 -18.61 2.15 -1.89
CA ASN A 304 -19.47 1.97 -0.72
C ASN A 304 -18.73 2.11 0.63
N ARG A 305 -17.39 1.97 0.64
CA ARG A 305 -16.58 2.07 1.87
C ARG A 305 -16.29 3.49 2.33
N TRP A 306 -16.43 4.47 1.45
CA TRP A 306 -15.99 5.84 1.72
C TRP A 306 -16.94 6.92 1.24
N LYS A 307 -17.87 6.64 0.30
CA LYS A 307 -18.80 7.65 -0.22
C LYS A 307 -19.68 8.30 0.85
N ASP A 308 -20.17 7.52 1.81
CA ASP A 308 -21.02 8.08 2.87
C ASP A 308 -20.21 8.96 3.82
N TRP A 309 -19.03 8.48 4.21
CA TRP A 309 -18.08 9.26 5.02
C TRP A 309 -17.66 10.56 4.32
N GLU A 310 -17.24 10.48 3.05
CA GLU A 310 -16.86 11.63 2.21
C GLU A 310 -17.97 12.69 2.18
N LYS A 311 -19.23 12.24 1.96
CA LYS A 311 -20.39 13.12 1.86
C LYS A 311 -20.66 13.89 3.15
N TYR A 312 -20.51 13.25 4.31
CA TYR A 312 -20.89 13.86 5.59
C TYR A 312 -19.74 14.63 6.27
N HIS A 313 -18.49 14.33 5.93
CA HIS A 313 -17.33 14.86 6.67
C HIS A 313 -16.28 15.54 5.80
N ASP A 314 -16.68 16.00 4.60
CA ASP A 314 -15.84 16.81 3.70
C ASP A 314 -14.51 16.14 3.34
N GLY A 315 -14.58 14.82 3.11
CA GLY A 315 -13.40 14.01 2.84
C GLY A 315 -12.76 14.35 1.49
N PHE A 316 -11.43 14.51 1.48
CA PHE A 316 -10.66 14.60 0.25
C PHE A 316 -10.36 13.19 -0.28
N LEU A 317 -10.36 13.01 -1.59
CA LEU A 317 -9.98 11.73 -2.21
C LEU A 317 -8.60 11.85 -2.85
N TYR A 318 -7.67 11.01 -2.41
CA TYR A 318 -6.34 10.86 -3.02
C TYR A 318 -6.22 9.44 -3.59
N VAL A 319 -5.95 9.34 -4.89
CA VAL A 319 -5.78 8.06 -5.57
C VAL A 319 -4.28 7.83 -5.77
N MET A 320 -3.72 6.86 -5.03
CA MET A 320 -2.29 6.55 -5.10
C MET A 320 -1.88 6.03 -6.48
N GLU A 321 -0.73 6.50 -6.95
CA GLU A 321 -0.10 6.01 -8.17
C GLU A 321 0.35 4.54 -8.04
N CYS A 322 0.31 3.83 -9.17
CA CYS A 322 0.88 2.50 -9.28
C CYS A 322 2.40 2.51 -9.05
N PHE A 323 2.96 1.35 -8.73
CA PHE A 323 4.41 1.21 -8.67
C PHE A 323 5.00 1.53 -10.05
N SER A 324 5.99 2.40 -10.04
CA SER A 324 6.87 2.61 -11.18
C SER A 324 7.69 1.35 -11.45
N TRP A 325 8.23 1.24 -12.67
CA TRP A 325 8.97 0.05 -13.08
C TRP A 325 10.18 -0.20 -12.18
N ASP A 326 10.93 0.86 -11.88
CA ASP A 326 12.10 0.84 -11.03
C ASP A 326 11.76 0.46 -9.57
N GLU A 327 10.62 0.90 -9.02
CA GLU A 327 10.14 0.42 -7.71
C GLU A 327 9.79 -1.07 -7.73
N MET A 328 9.11 -1.56 -8.79
CA MET A 328 8.80 -2.99 -8.93
C MET A 328 10.06 -3.84 -9.01
N HIS A 329 11.07 -3.36 -9.74
CA HIS A 329 12.37 -4.03 -9.82
C HIS A 329 13.07 -4.08 -8.47
N ALA A 330 13.11 -2.96 -7.74
CA ALA A 330 13.67 -2.90 -6.40
C ALA A 330 12.98 -3.89 -5.44
N LEU A 331 11.64 -3.95 -5.45
CA LEU A 331 10.87 -4.93 -4.67
C LEU A 331 11.18 -6.38 -5.05
N GLY A 332 11.33 -6.66 -6.35
CA GLY A 332 11.73 -7.98 -6.84
C GLY A 332 13.10 -8.39 -6.30
N ILE A 333 14.08 -7.48 -6.34
CA ILE A 333 15.41 -7.70 -5.78
C ILE A 333 15.35 -7.95 -4.27
N PHE A 334 14.63 -7.11 -3.51
CA PHE A 334 14.51 -7.32 -2.06
C PHE A 334 13.88 -8.67 -1.72
N THR A 335 12.83 -9.06 -2.45
CA THR A 335 12.17 -10.35 -2.25
C THR A 335 13.12 -11.50 -2.55
N TRP A 336 13.91 -11.39 -3.61
CA TRP A 336 14.90 -12.40 -3.97
C TRP A 336 16.02 -12.53 -2.94
N TYR A 337 16.61 -11.43 -2.48
CA TYR A 337 17.65 -11.48 -1.44
C TYR A 337 17.13 -12.01 -0.10
N LEU A 338 15.91 -11.62 0.30
CA LEU A 338 15.35 -12.02 1.59
C LEU A 338 14.85 -13.48 1.59
N CYS A 339 14.41 -14.01 0.45
CA CYS A 339 13.89 -15.38 0.36
C CYS A 339 14.87 -16.39 -0.25
N GLY A 340 15.89 -15.93 -0.97
CA GLY A 340 16.64 -16.73 -1.92
C GLY A 340 18.08 -17.05 -1.54
N SER A 341 18.64 -16.49 -0.46
CA SER A 341 19.95 -16.92 0.02
C SER A 341 19.78 -18.26 0.75
N PRO A 342 20.33 -19.38 0.24
CA PRO A 342 20.49 -20.58 1.06
C PRO A 342 21.29 -20.15 2.30
N GLN A 343 20.77 -20.42 3.49
CA GLN A 343 21.60 -20.32 4.68
C GLN A 343 22.64 -21.42 4.55
N GLU A 344 23.87 -21.05 4.18
CA GLU A 344 25.02 -21.96 4.12
C GLU A 344 25.33 -22.59 5.47
#